data_AF-D7DB35-F1
#
_entry.id   AF-D7DB35-F1
#
_cell.length_a   1.000
_cell.length_b   1.000
_cell.length_c   1.000
_cell.angle_alpha   90.00
_cell.angle_beta   90.00
_cell.angle_gamma   90.00
#
_symmetry.space_group_name_H-M   'P 1'
#
loop_
_entity.id
_entity.type
_entity.pdbx_description
1 polymer ?
#
loop_
_entity_poly.entity_id
_entity_poly.type
_entity_poly.pdbx_seq_one_letter_code
_entity_poly.pdbx_strand_id
1 'polypeptide(L)'
;MVKGIYVKLPTGIWVRIKGKISRTIVSRNKSKRSISYTLLGESIDKPPKTNNDPQAKYYISATRVTKYILRLLDETRTSKYIMIIKPITKEKYEVLIYGNSAEARKAHKIAEEMNILKQPPKKILEKLK
;
A
#
# COMPACT_ATOMS: atom_id res chain seq x y z
N MET A 1 -5.16 16.04 10.98
CA MET A 1 -4.56 14.74 10.60
C MET A 1 -4.50 14.63 9.09
N VAL A 2 -3.31 14.42 8.53
CA VAL A 2 -3.14 14.40 7.08
C VAL A 2 -3.50 13.01 6.53
N LYS A 3 -4.35 12.97 5.51
CA LYS A 3 -4.80 11.73 4.85
C LYS A 3 -3.84 11.31 3.73
N GLY A 4 -3.83 10.02 3.39
CA GLY A 4 -2.91 9.46 2.39
C GLY A 4 -2.51 8.02 2.66
N ILE A 5 -1.57 7.53 1.83
CA ILE A 5 -0.97 6.21 1.93
C ILE A 5 0.38 6.34 2.64
N TYR A 6 0.58 5.53 3.67
CA TYR A 6 1.76 5.50 4.51
C TYR A 6 2.36 4.10 4.47
N VAL A 7 3.64 4.00 4.15
CA VAL A 7 4.36 2.74 4.01
C VAL A 7 5.52 2.72 4.97
N LYS A 8 5.62 1.68 5.80
CA LYS A 8 6.85 1.39 6.54
C LYS A 8 7.74 0.52 5.66
N LEU A 9 8.98 0.95 5.44
CA LEU A 9 9.97 0.13 4.75
C LEU A 9 10.55 -0.93 5.70
N PRO A 10 11.11 -2.03 5.18
CA PRO A 10 11.80 -3.03 6.00
C PRO A 10 12.94 -2.46 6.86
N THR A 11 13.55 -1.36 6.42
CA THR A 11 14.58 -0.61 7.15
C THR A 11 14.04 0.15 8.36
N GLY A 12 12.73 0.22 8.56
CA GLY A 12 12.08 0.93 9.66
C GLY A 12 11.60 2.34 9.31
N ILE A 13 12.05 2.90 8.18
CA ILE A 13 11.70 4.24 7.72
C ILE A 13 10.22 4.30 7.32
N TRP A 14 9.53 5.36 7.73
CA TRP A 14 8.17 5.64 7.30
C TRP A 14 8.18 6.60 6.12
N VAL A 15 7.37 6.29 5.11
CA VAL A 15 7.23 7.09 3.91
C VAL A 15 5.76 7.38 3.67
N ARG A 16 5.42 8.65 3.49
CA ARG A 16 4.11 9.08 2.97
C ARG A 16 4.19 9.15 1.45
N ILE A 17 3.36 8.38 0.77
CA ILE A 17 3.30 8.39 -0.69
C ILE A 17 2.56 9.65 -1.16
N LYS A 18 3.24 10.47 -1.97
CA LYS A 18 2.70 11.71 -2.55
C LYS A 18 2.22 11.52 -3.99
N GLY A 19 2.77 10.54 -4.72
CA GLY A 19 2.39 10.30 -6.11
C GLY A 19 3.26 9.25 -6.79
N LYS A 20 3.28 9.29 -8.13
CA LYS A 20 4.10 8.41 -8.96
C LYS A 20 4.65 9.15 -10.18
N ILE A 21 5.78 8.69 -10.69
CA ILE A 21 6.33 9.06 -11.99
C ILE A 21 6.31 7.79 -12.87
N SER A 22 5.81 7.92 -14.09
CA SER A 22 5.98 6.92 -15.14
C SER A 22 7.11 7.32 -16.05
N ARG A 23 8.01 6.38 -16.37
CA ARG A 23 9.07 6.57 -17.36
C ARG A 23 9.04 5.45 -18.37
N THR A 24 8.84 5.80 -19.63
CA THR A 24 8.95 4.87 -20.76
C THR A 24 10.43 4.57 -21.00
N ILE A 25 10.82 3.31 -20.84
CA ILE A 25 12.15 2.81 -21.18
C ILE A 25 12.04 2.19 -22.57
N VAL A 26 12.74 2.82 -23.52
CA VAL A 26 12.86 2.29 -24.88
C VAL A 26 14.13 1.45 -24.92
N SER A 27 14.00 0.13 -25.08
CA SER A 27 15.16 -0.74 -25.23
C SER A 27 15.82 -0.52 -26.60
N ARG A 28 17.15 -0.68 -26.69
CA ARG A 28 17.90 -0.63 -27.96
C ARG A 28 17.41 -1.66 -28.99
N ASN A 29 16.80 -2.76 -28.55
CA ASN A 29 16.05 -3.65 -29.43
C ASN A 29 14.65 -3.06 -29.69
N LYS A 30 14.45 -2.62 -30.94
CA LYS A 30 13.30 -1.85 -31.48
C LYS A 30 11.89 -2.39 -31.15
N SER A 31 11.74 -3.58 -30.57
CA SER A 31 10.45 -4.25 -30.33
C SER A 31 9.98 -4.30 -28.86
N LYS A 32 10.80 -3.93 -27.87
CA LYS A 32 10.38 -3.96 -26.45
C LYS A 32 10.39 -2.55 -25.83
N ARG A 33 9.20 -1.98 -25.66
CA ARG A 33 8.96 -0.81 -24.79
C ARG A 33 8.55 -1.33 -23.41
N SER A 34 9.22 -0.88 -22.35
CA SER A 34 8.80 -1.16 -20.98
C SER A 34 8.47 0.15 -20.27
N ILE A 35 7.45 0.14 -19.40
CA ILE A 35 7.11 1.29 -18.57
C ILE A 35 7.61 0.99 -17.16
N SER A 36 8.51 1.83 -16.66
CA SER A 36 8.90 1.81 -15.24
C SER A 36 8.04 2.81 -14.48
N TYR A 37 7.64 2.43 -13.27
CA TYR A 37 6.90 3.30 -12.35
C TYR A 37 7.75 3.51 -11.10
N THR A 38 7.93 4.76 -10.72
CA THR A 38 8.61 5.15 -9.48
C THR A 38 7.59 5.80 -8.55
N LEU A 39 7.48 5.32 -7.32
CA LEU A 39 6.64 5.97 -6.31
C LEU A 39 7.39 7.17 -5.71
N LEU A 40 6.71 8.30 -5.63
CA LEU A 40 7.20 9.49 -4.95
C LEU A 40 6.67 9.51 -3.53
N GLY A 41 7.57 9.65 -2.56
CA GLY A 41 7.20 9.74 -1.16
C GLY A 41 8.09 10.68 -0.38
N GLU A 42 7.56 11.11 0.76
CA GLU A 42 8.25 11.94 1.75
C GLU A 42 8.53 11.09 2.98
N SER A 43 9.76 11.14 3.47
CA SER A 43 10.12 10.51 4.74
C SER A 43 9.41 11.22 5.88
N ILE A 44 8.87 10.45 6.83
CA ILE A 44 8.23 10.95 8.04
C ILE A 44 8.74 10.16 9.24
N ASP A 45 8.67 10.74 10.44
CA ASP A 45 9.18 10.06 11.64
C ASP A 45 8.24 8.93 12.09
N LYS A 46 6.93 9.18 12.03
CA LYS A 46 5.90 8.31 12.59
C LYS A 46 4.66 8.29 11.69
N PRO A 47 3.91 7.17 11.63
CA PRO A 47 2.65 7.11 10.91
C PRO A 47 1.61 8.01 11.61
N PRO A 48 0.52 8.39 10.92
CA PRO A 48 -0.56 9.15 11.56
C PRO A 48 -1.16 8.36 12.72
N LYS A 49 -1.40 9.04 13.86
CA LYS A 49 -2.17 8.46 14.96
C LYS A 49 -3.62 8.29 14.51
N THR A 50 -4.10 7.05 14.54
CA THR A 50 -5.49 6.70 14.22
C THR A 50 -6.20 6.32 15.51
N ASN A 51 -7.22 7.09 15.89
CA ASN A 51 -7.95 6.89 17.16
C ASN A 51 -9.08 5.84 17.06
N ASN A 52 -9.38 5.37 15.86
CA ASN A 52 -10.47 4.42 15.61
C ASN A 52 -9.90 3.12 15.07
N ASP A 53 -10.66 2.03 15.21
CA ASP A 53 -10.34 0.76 14.58
C ASP A 53 -10.29 0.87 13.04
N PRO A 54 -9.41 0.09 12.39
CA PRO A 54 -9.35 0.06 10.94
C PRO A 54 -10.65 -0.50 10.37
N GLN A 55 -11.19 0.18 9.36
CA GLN A 55 -12.35 -0.29 8.61
C GLN A 55 -12.07 -1.62 7.89
N ALA A 56 -10.83 -1.79 7.42
CA ALA A 56 -10.37 -3.02 6.81
C ALA A 56 -8.94 -3.33 7.22
N LYS A 57 -8.70 -4.62 7.48
CA LYS A 57 -7.40 -5.17 7.83
C LYS A 57 -7.16 -6.45 7.03
N TYR A 58 -6.07 -6.49 6.27
CA TYR A 58 -5.69 -7.67 5.49
C TYR A 58 -4.19 -7.70 5.19
N TYR A 59 -3.73 -8.77 4.55
CA TYR A 59 -2.32 -8.99 4.25
C TYR A 59 -2.08 -9.09 2.75
N ILE A 60 -0.95 -8.52 2.31
CA ILE A 60 -0.53 -8.49 0.92
C ILE A 60 0.92 -9.00 0.79
N SER A 61 1.21 -9.67 -0.33
CA SER A 61 2.58 -10.06 -0.69
C SER A 61 3.46 -8.83 -0.96
N ALA A 62 4.70 -8.84 -0.49
CA ALA A 62 5.69 -7.78 -0.76
C ALA A 62 5.80 -7.46 -2.27
N THR A 63 5.75 -8.49 -3.11
CA THR A 63 5.81 -8.37 -4.58
C THR A 63 4.61 -7.66 -5.22
N ARG A 64 3.49 -7.52 -4.50
CA ARG A 64 2.26 -6.89 -5.00
C ARG A 64 1.97 -5.52 -4.38
N VAL A 65 2.67 -5.13 -3.32
CA VAL A 65 2.49 -3.83 -2.63
C VAL A 65 2.61 -2.67 -3.59
N THR A 66 3.69 -2.58 -4.36
CA THR A 66 3.90 -1.46 -5.28
C THR A 66 2.81 -1.37 -6.33
N LYS A 67 2.42 -2.50 -6.95
CA LYS A 67 1.34 -2.53 -7.94
C LYS A 67 0.01 -2.08 -7.34
N TYR A 68 -0.27 -2.51 -6.11
CA TYR A 68 -1.48 -2.09 -5.40
C TYR A 68 -1.49 -0.59 -5.13
N ILE A 69 -0.40 -0.02 -4.61
CA ILE A 69 -0.27 1.43 -4.39
C ILE A 69 -0.44 2.22 -5.70
N LEU A 70 0.17 1.76 -6.80
CA LEU A 70 0.03 2.42 -8.10
C LEU A 70 -1.43 2.47 -8.55
N ARG A 71 -2.17 1.35 -8.41
CA ARG A 71 -3.58 1.27 -8.76
C ARG A 71 -4.45 2.17 -7.88
N LEU A 72 -4.14 2.26 -6.58
CA LEU A 72 -4.81 3.20 -5.68
C LEU A 72 -4.60 4.66 -6.06
N LEU A 73 -3.40 5.02 -6.50
CA LEU A 73 -3.10 6.38 -6.95
C LEU A 73 -3.87 6.75 -8.23
N ASP A 74 -4.19 5.77 -9.09
CA ASP A 74 -4.96 5.99 -10.31
C ASP A 74 -6.47 6.03 -10.05
N GLU A 75 -6.96 5.12 -9.20
CA GLU A 75 -8.39 4.85 -9.10
C GLU A 75 -9.05 5.45 -7.87
N THR A 76 -8.28 5.97 -6.90
CA THR A 76 -8.83 6.50 -5.64
C THR A 76 -8.32 7.89 -5.31
N ARG A 77 -9.13 8.66 -4.58
CA ARG A 77 -8.71 9.93 -3.98
C ARG A 77 -8.05 9.67 -2.63
N THR A 78 -6.75 9.40 -2.64
CA THR A 78 -5.95 9.06 -1.44
C THR A 78 -6.00 10.13 -0.33
N SER A 79 -6.36 11.37 -0.64
CA SER A 79 -6.61 12.43 0.34
C SER A 79 -7.89 12.26 1.17
N LYS A 80 -8.74 11.25 0.89
CA LYS A 80 -10.01 11.02 1.57
C LYS A 80 -9.97 9.90 2.63
N TYR A 81 -8.90 9.12 2.69
CA TYR A 81 -8.72 8.04 3.67
C TYR A 81 -7.28 7.94 4.16
N ILE A 82 -7.05 7.14 5.19
CA ILE A 82 -5.71 6.82 5.67
C ILE A 82 -5.48 5.34 5.41
N MET A 83 -4.36 5.02 4.76
CA MET A 83 -3.91 3.66 4.59
C MET A 83 -2.52 3.51 5.18
N ILE A 84 -2.35 2.53 6.06
CA ILE A 84 -1.07 2.17 6.65
C ILE A 84 -0.67 0.79 6.14
N ILE A 85 0.49 0.70 5.51
CA ILE A 85 1.08 -0.53 4.98
C ILE A 85 2.39 -0.77 5.73
N LYS A 86 2.50 -1.85 6.50
CA LYS A 86 3.72 -2.13 7.29
C LYS A 86 4.15 -3.59 7.15
N PRO A 87 5.46 -3.87 7.15
CA PRO A 87 5.97 -5.23 7.01
C PRO A 87 5.65 -6.02 8.27
N ILE A 88 5.25 -7.27 8.09
CA ILE A 88 5.02 -8.26 9.14
C ILE A 88 6.09 -9.35 9.06
N THR A 89 6.41 -9.75 7.84
CA THR A 89 7.55 -10.62 7.51
C THR A 89 8.28 -10.03 6.30
N LYS A 90 9.38 -10.67 5.88
CA LYS A 90 10.10 -10.27 4.65
C LYS A 90 9.21 -10.35 3.39
N GLU A 91 8.16 -11.17 3.42
CA GLU A 91 7.33 -11.47 2.25
C GLU A 91 5.91 -10.91 2.35
N LYS A 92 5.47 -10.46 3.54
CA LYS A 92 4.09 -10.03 3.79
C LYS A 92 4.04 -8.69 4.49
N TYR A 93 3.12 -7.86 4.03
CA TYR A 93 2.74 -6.59 4.64
C TYR A 93 1.32 -6.69 5.17
N GLU A 94 1.07 -6.05 6.31
CA GLU A 94 -0.26 -5.76 6.83
C GLU A 94 -0.72 -4.42 6.24
N VAL A 95 -1.96 -4.39 5.75
CA VAL A 95 -2.64 -3.20 5.26
C VAL A 95 -3.78 -2.88 6.21
N LEU A 96 -3.81 -1.64 6.68
CA LEU A 96 -4.84 -1.09 7.55
C LEU A 96 -5.46 0.11 6.84
N ILE A 97 -6.77 0.10 6.63
CA ILE A 97 -7.51 1.20 6.01
C ILE A 97 -8.38 1.85 7.08
N TYR A 98 -8.26 3.17 7.23
CA TYR A 98 -9.01 3.97 8.18
C TYR A 98 -9.84 5.05 7.47
N GLY A 99 -11.01 5.31 8.05
CA GLY A 99 -11.97 6.32 7.62
C GLY A 99 -13.12 5.71 6.83
N ASN A 100 -14.35 6.15 7.11
CA ASN A 100 -15.57 5.60 6.52
C ASN A 100 -15.95 6.31 5.20
N SER A 101 -14.99 6.50 4.28
CA SER A 101 -15.25 7.14 2.99
C SER A 101 -15.53 6.10 1.90
N ALA A 102 -16.26 6.50 0.86
CA ALA A 102 -16.43 5.66 -0.35
C ALA A 102 -15.08 5.26 -0.96
N GLU A 103 -14.08 6.13 -0.86
CA GLU A 103 -12.70 5.89 -1.31
C GLU A 103 -11.99 4.80 -0.49
N ALA A 104 -12.23 4.72 0.82
CA ALA A 104 -11.70 3.65 1.66
C ALA A 104 -12.30 2.29 1.29
N ARG A 105 -13.61 2.23 1.02
CA ARG A 105 -14.29 1.03 0.53
C ARG A 105 -13.79 0.63 -0.86
N LYS A 106 -13.60 1.61 -1.76
CA LYS A 106 -13.05 1.39 -3.09
C LYS A 106 -11.63 0.82 -3.02
N ALA A 107 -10.79 1.34 -2.12
CA ALA A 107 -9.45 0.83 -1.90
C ALA A 107 -9.46 -0.65 -1.48
N HIS A 108 -10.38 -1.06 -0.59
CA HIS A 108 -10.58 -2.47 -0.24
C HIS A 108 -11.01 -3.31 -1.44
N LYS A 109 -12.00 -2.83 -2.21
CA LYS A 109 -12.49 -3.54 -3.41
C LYS A 109 -11.38 -3.76 -4.46
N ILE A 110 -10.50 -2.77 -4.66
CA ILE A 110 -9.33 -2.94 -5.54
C ILE A 110 -8.44 -4.10 -5.07
N ALA A 111 -8.31 -4.31 -3.75
CA ALA A 111 -7.54 -5.42 -3.21
C ALA A 111 -8.21 -6.79 -3.46
N GLU A 112 -9.54 -6.85 -3.42
CA GLU A 112 -10.32 -8.03 -3.81
C GLU A 112 -10.11 -8.34 -5.31
N GLU A 113 -10.31 -7.34 -6.17
CA GLU A 113 -10.16 -7.48 -7.62
C GLU A 113 -8.76 -7.94 -8.04
N MET A 114 -7.72 -7.50 -7.33
CA MET A 114 -6.35 -7.93 -7.59
C MET A 114 -6.02 -9.32 -7.01
N ASN A 115 -6.98 -9.99 -6.35
CA ASN A 115 -6.78 -11.25 -5.64
C ASN A 115 -5.56 -11.20 -4.71
N ILE A 116 -5.42 -10.11 -3.94
CA ILE A 116 -4.27 -9.88 -3.06
C ILE A 116 -4.56 -10.11 -1.58
N LEU A 117 -5.82 -10.29 -1.21
CA LEU A 117 -6.23 -10.59 0.17
C LEU A 117 -5.70 -11.96 0.57
N LYS A 118 -4.66 -11.98 1.41
CA LYS A 118 -4.12 -13.20 1.98
C LYS A 118 -4.53 -13.35 3.44
N GLN A 119 -4.68 -14.60 3.87
CA GLN A 119 -4.85 -14.94 5.28
C GLN A 119 -3.64 -14.48 6.12
N PRO A 120 -3.87 -14.15 7.41
CA PRO A 120 -2.80 -13.84 8.36
C PRO A 120 -1.72 -14.93 8.38
N PRO A 121 -0.44 -14.58 8.60
CA PRO A 121 0.62 -15.55 8.81
C PRO A 121 0.30 -16.48 10.00
N LYS A 122 0.51 -17.79 9.85
CA LYS A 122 0.34 -18.79 10.94
C LYS A 122 1.07 -18.39 12.23
N LYS A 123 2.28 -17.82 12.11
CA LYS A 123 3.08 -17.31 13.24
C LYS A 123 2.43 -16.16 14.05
N ILE A 124 1.48 -15.41 13.48
CA ILE A 124 0.70 -14.41 14.23
C ILE A 124 -0.44 -15.08 14.99
N LEU A 125 -1.05 -16.11 14.41
CA LEU A 125 -2.15 -16.85 15.06
C LEU A 125 -1.65 -17.64 16.28
N GLU A 126 -0.40 -18.09 16.29
CA GLU A 126 0.22 -18.79 17.43
C GLU A 126 0.58 -17.85 18.60
N LYS A 127 0.77 -16.55 18.36
CA LYS A 127 1.04 -15.56 19.42
C LYS A 127 -0.22 -15.00 20.08
N LEU A 128 -1.40 -15.37 19.58
CA LEU A 128 -2.71 -14.93 20.08
C LEU A 128 -3.47 -16.04 20.83
N LYS A 129 -2.83 -17.21 21.02
CA LYS A 129 -3.26 -18.27 21.93
C LYS A 129 -2.42 -18.22 23.19
#